data_AF-A0A923ZE62-F1
#
_entry.id   AF-A0A923ZE62-F1
#
_cell.length_a   1.000
_cell.length_b   1.000
_cell.length_c   1.000
_cell.angle_alpha   90.00
_cell.angle_beta   90.00
_cell.angle_gamma   90.00
#
_symmetry.space_group_name_H-M   'P 1'
#
loop_
_entity.id
_entity.type
_entity.pdbx_description
1 polymer ?
#
loop_
_entity_poly.entity_id
_entity_poly.type
_entity_poly.pdbx_seq_one_letter_code
_entity_poly.pdbx_strand_id
1 'polypeptide(L)'
;MYVFAIDNQGRYEAFAGQPGHVGRSLAEVPGVNVRKLLDDAFSDATDNDGWVDYELIKPISGKIEQKTTHAKKLSPTSFLGCGVYREV
;
A
#
# COMPACT_ATOMS: atom_id res chain seq x y z
N MET A 1 -5.71 -11.70 -1.28
CA MET A 1 -5.46 -10.70 -2.34
C MET A 1 -6.67 -9.77 -2.43
N TYR A 2 -6.46 -8.47 -2.49
CA TYR A 2 -7.51 -7.44 -2.63
C TYR A 2 -6.93 -6.21 -3.32
N VAL A 3 -7.80 -5.39 -3.91
CA VAL A 3 -7.44 -4.11 -4.53
C VAL A 3 -7.65 -2.96 -3.54
N PHE A 4 -6.78 -1.96 -3.58
CA PHE A 4 -6.92 -0.70 -2.86
C PHE A 4 -6.44 0.47 -3.74
N ALA A 5 -6.84 1.68 -3.39
CA ALA A 5 -6.32 2.93 -3.96
C ALA A 5 -5.82 3.83 -2.83
N ILE A 6 -4.67 4.47 -3.02
CA ILE A 6 -4.04 5.36 -2.05
C ILE A 6 -3.65 6.67 -2.73
N ASP A 7 -3.91 7.79 -2.06
CA ASP A 7 -3.47 9.11 -2.50
C ASP A 7 -1.99 9.39 -2.14
N ASN A 8 -1.43 10.47 -2.68
CA ASN A 8 -0.05 10.88 -2.44
C ASN A 8 0.22 11.40 -1.01
N GLN A 9 -0.81 11.46 -0.15
CA GLN A 9 -0.69 11.72 1.28
C GLN A 9 -0.77 10.43 2.10
N GLY A 10 -0.88 9.27 1.44
CA GLY A 10 -0.99 7.97 2.09
C GLY A 10 -2.35 7.71 2.71
N ARG A 11 -3.45 8.28 2.19
CA ARG A 11 -4.81 7.97 2.64
C ARG A 11 -5.49 7.01 1.69
N TYR A 12 -6.30 6.11 2.24
CA TYR A 12 -7.09 5.18 1.43
C TYR A 12 -8.23 5.91 0.71
N GLU A 13 -8.22 5.90 -0.62
CA GLU A 13 -9.35 6.32 -1.46
C GLU A 13 -10.32 5.16 -1.71
N ALA A 14 -9.80 3.93 -1.75
CA ALA A 14 -10.58 2.70 -1.84
C ALA A 14 -9.84 1.54 -1.15
N PHE A 15 -10.56 0.61 -0.52
CA PHE A 15 -9.94 -0.57 0.09
C PHE A 15 -10.91 -1.76 0.14
N ALA A 16 -10.80 -2.68 -0.82
CA ALA A 16 -11.71 -3.83 -0.92
C ALA A 16 -11.55 -4.84 0.23
N GLY A 17 -10.36 -4.97 0.82
CA GLY A 17 -10.11 -5.87 1.95
C GLY A 17 -10.77 -5.40 3.25
N GLN A 18 -10.98 -4.09 3.41
CA GLN A 18 -11.65 -3.52 4.59
C GLN A 18 -12.25 -2.13 4.28
N PRO A 19 -13.45 -2.06 3.67
CA PRO A 19 -14.03 -0.80 3.18
C PRO A 19 -14.18 0.30 4.23
N GLY A 20 -14.35 -0.06 5.51
CA GLY A 20 -14.42 0.91 6.62
C GLY A 20 -13.12 1.69 6.89
N HIS A 21 -12.03 1.38 6.19
CA HIS A 21 -10.75 2.10 6.28
C HIS A 21 -10.59 3.21 5.24
N VAL A 22 -11.54 3.39 4.33
CA VAL A 22 -11.53 4.53 3.38
C VAL A 22 -11.47 5.85 4.16
N GLY A 23 -10.59 6.75 3.75
CA GLY A 23 -10.30 8.02 4.41
C GLY A 23 -9.33 7.94 5.60
N ARG A 24 -8.91 6.74 6.04
CA ARG A 24 -7.87 6.59 7.08
C ARG A 24 -6.47 6.72 6.48
N SER A 25 -5.53 7.13 7.32
CA SER A 25 -4.13 7.24 6.95
C SER A 25 -3.43 5.88 7.03
N LEU A 26 -2.58 5.59 6.06
CA LEU A 26 -1.68 4.44 6.06
C LEU A 26 -0.67 4.52 7.21
N ALA A 27 -0.39 5.72 7.73
CA ALA A 27 0.45 5.91 8.90
C ALA A 27 -0.17 5.35 10.19
N GLU A 28 -1.48 5.07 10.20
CA GLU A 28 -2.15 4.37 11.29
C GLU A 28 -1.89 2.85 11.24
N VAL A 29 -1.34 2.32 10.15
CA VAL A 29 -1.00 0.90 10.00
C VAL A 29 0.38 0.64 10.63
N PRO A 30 0.45 -0.14 11.74
CA PRO A 30 1.72 -0.37 12.42
C PRO A 30 2.76 -1.02 11.50
N GLY A 31 4.00 -0.52 11.54
CA GLY A 31 5.13 -1.07 10.78
C GLY A 31 5.27 -0.60 9.34
N VAL A 32 4.26 0.09 8.78
CA VAL A 32 4.36 0.58 7.41
C VAL A 32 5.26 1.81 7.33
N ASN A 33 6.33 1.74 6.54
CA ASN A 33 7.08 2.92 6.12
C ASN A 33 6.33 3.63 4.98
N VAL A 34 5.40 4.51 5.34
CA VAL A 34 4.51 5.19 4.37
C VAL A 34 5.31 5.97 3.34
N ARG A 35 6.34 6.70 3.76
CA ARG A 35 7.16 7.51 2.84
C ARG A 35 7.80 6.64 1.77
N LYS A 36 8.48 5.55 2.18
CA LYS A 36 9.12 4.63 1.23
C LYS A 36 8.09 4.04 0.26
N LEU A 37 6.94 3.59 0.76
CA LEU A 37 5.91 3.01 -0.09
C LEU A 37 5.36 4.01 -1.11
N LEU A 38 5.14 5.26 -0.71
CA LEU A 38 4.71 6.31 -1.64
C LEU A 38 5.81 6.62 -2.66
N ASP A 39 7.06 6.78 -2.21
CA ASP A 39 8.21 7.05 -3.08
C ASP A 39 8.37 5.91 -4.13
N ASP A 40 8.23 4.65 -3.71
CA ASP A 40 8.32 3.50 -4.61
C ASP A 40 7.13 3.45 -5.59
N ALA A 41 5.90 3.64 -5.10
CA ALA A 41 4.67 3.54 -5.90
C ALA A 41 4.50 4.70 -6.91
N PHE A 42 5.09 5.86 -6.62
CA PHE A 42 5.10 7.03 -7.50
C PHE A 42 6.44 7.24 -8.21
N SER A 43 7.38 6.30 -8.12
CA SER A 43 8.68 6.43 -8.78
C SER A 43 8.54 6.55 -10.31
N ASP A 44 9.34 7.44 -10.91
CA ASP A 44 9.25 7.91 -12.30
C ASP A 44 9.61 6.85 -13.39
N ALA A 45 9.45 5.56 -13.12
CA ALA A 45 9.53 4.55 -14.18
C ALA A 45 8.44 4.87 -15.22
N THR A 46 8.85 5.03 -16.48
CA THR A 46 7.94 5.17 -17.63
C THR A 46 6.89 4.08 -17.55
N ASP A 47 5.62 4.49 -17.32
CA ASP A 47 4.39 3.72 -17.08
C ASP A 47 3.89 3.56 -15.62
N ASN A 48 4.67 3.93 -14.58
CA ASN A 48 4.30 3.85 -13.14
C ASN A 48 3.50 2.57 -12.79
N ASP A 49 3.98 1.43 -13.29
CA ASP A 49 3.37 0.11 -13.16
C ASP A 49 4.45 -0.87 -12.71
N GLY A 50 4.33 -1.44 -11.51
CA GLY A 50 5.42 -2.23 -10.95
C GLY A 50 5.18 -2.80 -9.57
N TRP A 51 6.18 -3.50 -9.06
CA TRP A 51 6.10 -4.17 -7.76
C TRP A 51 6.71 -3.30 -6.66
N VAL A 52 5.99 -3.19 -5.54
CA VAL A 52 6.45 -2.54 -4.31
C VAL A 52 6.37 -3.52 -3.14
N ASP A 53 7.46 -3.57 -2.37
CA ASP A 53 7.60 -4.41 -1.18
C ASP A 53 7.59 -3.54 0.06
N TYR A 54 6.79 -3.93 1.04
CA TYR A 54 6.69 -3.25 2.33
C TYR A 54 6.31 -4.22 3.44
N GLU A 55 6.58 -3.76 4.66
CA GLU A 55 6.30 -4.47 5.90
C GLU A 55 5.09 -3.88 6.59
N LEU A 56 4.38 -4.70 7.35
CA LEU A 56 3.38 -4.28 8.31
C LEU A 56 3.40 -5.21 9.52
N ILE A 57 2.97 -4.70 10.67
CA ILE A 57 2.92 -5.47 11.91
C ILE A 57 1.48 -5.95 12.13
N LYS A 58 1.28 -7.26 12.32
CA LYS A 58 -0.01 -7.78 12.77
C LYS A 58 -0.30 -7.29 14.19
N PRO A 59 -1.39 -6.53 14.42
CA PRO A 59 -1.66 -5.97 15.75
C PRO A 59 -1.81 -7.01 16.86
N ILE A 60 -2.34 -8.20 16.52
CA ILE A 60 -2.64 -9.25 17.49
C ILE A 60 -1.38 -10.01 17.92
N SER A 61 -0.46 -10.30 16.98
CA SER A 61 0.71 -11.14 17.24
C SER A 61 2.02 -10.39 17.33
N GLY A 62 2.06 -9.11 16.95
CA GLY A 62 3.27 -8.30 16.85
C GLY A 62 4.25 -8.75 15.75
N LYS A 63 3.89 -9.77 14.96
CA LYS A 63 4.75 -10.30 13.89
C LYS A 63 4.80 -9.31 12.73
N ILE A 64 6.01 -9.13 12.19
CA ILE A 64 6.23 -8.45 10.92
C ILE A 64 5.75 -9.37 9.80
N GLU A 65 4.91 -8.83 8.92
CA GLU A 65 4.51 -9.46 7.68
C GLU A 65 5.09 -8.70 6.51
N GLN A 66 5.70 -9.45 5.60
CA GLN A 66 6.18 -8.94 4.32
C GLN A 66 5.01 -8.98 3.32
N LYS A 67 4.80 -7.88 2.60
CA LYS A 67 3.77 -7.79 1.58
C LYS A 67 4.36 -7.25 0.29
N THR A 68 4.06 -7.94 -0.80
CA THR A 68 4.40 -7.52 -2.17
C THR A 68 3.11 -7.09 -2.86
N THR A 69 3.12 -5.89 -3.45
CA THR A 69 1.97 -5.30 -4.13
C THR A 69 2.38 -4.87 -5.53
N HIS A 70 1.57 -5.22 -6.52
CA HIS A 70 1.64 -4.57 -7.81
C HIS A 70 0.93 -3.22 -7.72
N ALA A 71 1.69 -2.13 -7.85
CA ALA A 71 1.22 -0.76 -7.81
C ALA A 71 1.15 -0.20 -9.23
N LYS A 72 0.04 0.47 -9.53
CA LYS A 72 -0.19 1.15 -10.80
C LYS A 72 -0.73 2.54 -10.57
N LYS A 73 -0.05 3.56 -11.07
CA LYS A 73 -0.54 4.94 -11.00
C LYS A 73 -1.89 5.06 -11.71
N LEU A 74 -2.84 5.66 -11.00
CA LEU A 74 -4.19 5.92 -11.48
C LEU A 74 -4.34 7.38 -11.91
N SER A 75 -3.65 8.30 -11.22
CA SER A 75 -3.67 9.74 -11.47
C SER A 75 -2.33 10.36 -11.01
N PRO A 76 -2.09 11.67 -11.23
CA PRO A 76 -0.92 12.35 -10.67
C PRO A 76 -0.78 12.23 -9.15
N THR A 77 -1.88 11.98 -8.43
CA THR A 77 -1.93 11.97 -6.97
C THR A 77 -2.41 10.65 -6.39
N SER A 78 -2.69 9.63 -7.19
CA SER A 78 -3.25 8.36 -6.71
C SER A 78 -2.67 7.16 -7.44
N PHE A 79 -2.55 6.03 -6.73
CA PHE A 79 -2.21 4.74 -7.31
C PHE A 79 -3.16 3.63 -6.83
N LEU A 80 -3.35 2.61 -7.67
CA LEU A 80 -4.00 1.35 -7.35
C LEU A 80 -2.96 0.33 -6.92
N GLY A 81 -3.27 -0.47 -5.91
CA GLY A 81 -2.45 -1.58 -5.45
C GLY A 81 -3.23 -2.89 -5.36
N CYS A 82 -2.63 -3.99 -5.80
CA CYS A 82 -3.11 -5.34 -5.52
C CYS A 82 -1.95 -6.24 -5.10
N GLY A 83 -2.05 -6.89 -3.94
CA GLY A 83 -0.91 -7.58 -3.35
C GLY A 83 -1.25 -8.81 -2.53
N VAL A 84 -0.18 -9.54 -2.19
CA VAL A 84 -0.17 -10.77 -1.40
C VAL A 84 0.85 -10.68 -0.27
N TYR A 85 0.55 -11.35 0.83
CA TYR A 85 1.51 -11.56 1.91
C TYR A 85 2.51 -12.62 1.46
N ARG A 86 3.80 -12.38 1.73
CA ARG A 86 4.85 -13.36 1.49
C ARG A 86 4.96 -14.26 2.70
N GLU A 87 4.88 -15.57 2.46
CA GLU A 87 5.30 -16.55 3.45
C GLU A 87 6.84 -16.50 3.55
N VAL A 88 7.35 -16.53 4.77
CA VAL A 88 8.78 -16.61 5.07
C VAL A 88 9.14 -18.08 5.27
#